data_AF-A0A0B1PGH9-F1
#
_entry.id   AF-A0A0B1PGH9-F1
#
_cell.length_a   1.000
_cell.length_b   1.000
_cell.length_c   1.000
_cell.angle_alpha   90.00
_cell.angle_beta   90.00
_cell.angle_gamma   90.00
#
_symmetry.space_group_name_H-M   'P 1'
#
loop_
_entity.id
_entity.type
_entity.pdbx_description
1 polymer ?
#
loop_
_entity_poly.entity_id
_entity_poly.type
_entity_poly.pdbx_seq_one_letter_code
_entity_poly.pdbx_strand_id
1 'polypeptide(L)'
;MATELSSNWIKLQATLKHVSPKSKSRRSSFFIESKNNIAIKRRRLDTNYQKISTLKTSSGTRLMSSVCSEDSHGSSKKILPESSSQKLCSLKLWAQENDISASDLAEAYGGKLQNIITEISDVINEGLRDKVEIGKYVGIDCEMVGVGKKDRSVLARVSVVNFHGIQVYDSFVKPIEFVTNWRTKISGISASSLRTARDFKEVQKDVASLIKDRIVVGHALWNDFKVLQLSHPRRDTRDTSSLSVFRQYSHGTPSLKLLAEKILGVEIQNGQHSSIEDARATMFIFRRYKSAFDAEYLNRFSKKKRMSRSTSKSGSKTKSNSKSKSQSKSSSIIKSKVLS
;
A
#
# COMPACT_ATOMS: atom_id res chain seq x y z
N MET A 1 1.88 18.41 -28.28
CA MET A 1 1.83 19.28 -27.09
C MET A 1 1.93 18.39 -25.86
N ALA A 2 3.01 18.52 -25.11
CA ALA A 2 3.32 17.67 -23.96
C ALA A 2 2.28 17.89 -22.85
N THR A 3 1.60 16.83 -22.43
CA THR A 3 0.72 16.86 -21.26
C THR A 3 1.59 16.84 -20.02
N GLU A 4 1.63 17.97 -19.31
CA GLU A 4 2.32 18.15 -18.04
C GLU A 4 1.88 17.06 -17.04
N LEU A 5 2.81 16.14 -16.75
CA LEU A 5 2.70 15.22 -15.63
C LEU A 5 2.76 16.03 -14.33
N SER A 6 1.74 15.81 -13.50
CA SER A 6 1.46 16.47 -12.22
C SER A 6 2.71 16.97 -11.47
N SER A 7 2.82 18.29 -11.40
CA SER A 7 3.78 19.06 -10.61
C SER A 7 3.69 18.76 -9.10
N ASN A 8 2.72 17.96 -8.65
CA ASN A 8 2.59 17.52 -7.26
C ASN A 8 3.55 16.38 -6.88
N TRP A 9 3.99 15.53 -7.81
CA TRP A 9 4.96 14.46 -7.50
C TRP A 9 6.34 15.03 -7.12
N ILE A 10 6.75 16.10 -7.79
CA ILE A 10 8.01 16.80 -7.47
C ILE A 10 7.89 17.52 -6.12
N LYS A 11 6.70 18.07 -5.80
CA LYS A 11 6.41 18.64 -4.48
C LYS A 11 6.36 17.58 -3.37
N LEU A 12 5.87 16.37 -3.67
CA LEU A 12 5.84 15.19 -2.79
C LEU A 12 7.25 14.80 -2.30
N GLN A 13 8.27 15.02 -3.14
CA GLN A 13 9.66 14.75 -2.80
C GLN A 13 10.33 15.90 -2.06
N ALA A 14 9.88 17.15 -2.25
CA ALA A 14 10.47 18.33 -1.62
C ALA A 14 10.00 18.56 -0.17
N THR A 15 8.79 18.14 0.21
CA THR A 15 8.27 18.27 1.58
C THR A 15 8.95 17.33 2.59
N LEU A 16 9.55 16.23 2.11
CA LEU A 16 10.37 15.34 2.93
C LEU A 16 11.69 15.99 3.43
N LYS A 17 12.12 17.11 2.83
CA LYS A 17 13.38 17.79 3.16
C LYS A 17 13.32 18.69 4.40
N HIS A 18 12.13 19.11 4.83
CA HIS A 18 11.99 20.22 5.79
C HIS A 18 11.66 19.82 7.23
N VAL A 19 11.83 18.56 7.62
CA VAL A 19 11.75 18.16 9.03
C VAL A 19 12.91 17.23 9.39
N SER A 20 14.07 17.84 9.63
CA SER A 20 15.07 17.31 10.57
C SER A 20 15.31 18.35 11.69
N PRO A 21 15.51 17.91 12.94
CA PRO A 21 15.30 18.76 14.11
C PRO A 21 16.49 19.69 14.36
N LYS A 22 16.23 21.01 14.40
CA LYS A 22 17.18 21.96 15.01
C LYS A 22 17.20 21.77 16.52
N SER A 23 18.31 21.26 17.03
CA SER A 23 18.65 21.26 18.45
C SER A 23 18.80 22.69 18.97
N LYS A 24 17.99 23.10 19.97
CA LYS A 24 18.42 24.05 21.01
C LYS A 24 17.76 23.72 22.35
N SER A 25 18.62 23.57 23.35
CA SER A 25 18.34 23.42 24.78
C SER A 25 17.63 24.63 25.38
N ARG A 26 16.58 24.40 26.18
CA ARG A 26 16.46 24.87 27.57
C ARG A 26 15.23 24.27 28.26
N ARG A 27 15.45 23.68 29.45
CA ARG A 27 14.45 23.11 30.37
C ARG A 27 13.52 24.17 30.95
N SER A 28 12.25 23.80 31.14
CA SER A 28 11.59 23.92 32.44
C SER A 28 10.62 22.74 32.66
N SER A 29 10.55 22.32 33.92
CA SER A 29 10.12 21.05 34.50
C SER A 29 8.60 20.84 34.62
N PHE A 30 8.14 19.59 34.53
CA PHE A 30 7.15 19.02 35.46
C PHE A 30 7.47 17.54 35.78
N PHE A 31 7.28 17.21 37.05
CA PHE A 31 7.76 16.05 37.81
C PHE A 31 6.95 14.77 37.57
N ILE A 32 7.62 13.61 37.53
CA ILE A 32 7.20 12.40 38.25
C ILE A 32 8.45 11.75 38.86
N GLU A 33 8.39 11.57 40.17
CA GLU A 33 9.43 11.11 41.07
C GLU A 33 9.50 9.56 41.06
N SER A 34 10.69 8.99 40.87
CA SER A 34 11.00 7.66 41.40
C SER A 34 12.42 7.67 41.94
N LYS A 35 12.52 7.43 43.24
CA LYS A 35 13.76 7.37 44.01
C LYS A 35 14.47 6.06 43.66
N ASN A 36 15.77 6.14 43.40
CA ASN A 36 16.76 5.20 43.95
C ASN A 36 18.18 5.73 43.71
N ASN A 37 18.84 6.06 44.82
CA ASN A 37 20.24 6.44 44.92
C ASN A 37 21.12 5.18 44.81
N ILE A 38 22.25 5.28 44.11
CA ILE A 38 23.58 4.79 44.52
C ILE A 38 24.61 5.66 43.79
N ALA A 39 25.56 6.19 44.57
CA ALA A 39 26.63 7.09 44.14
C ALA A 39 27.84 6.32 43.58
N ILE A 40 28.68 6.96 42.76
CA ILE A 40 30.11 7.26 43.06
C ILE A 40 30.85 7.90 41.85
N LYS A 41 31.44 9.07 42.17
CA LYS A 41 32.63 9.82 41.69
C LYS A 41 33.12 9.85 40.22
N ARG A 42 33.30 11.12 39.82
CA ARG A 42 34.06 11.73 38.71
C ARG A 42 35.56 11.41 38.71
N ARG A 43 36.19 11.50 37.52
CA ARG A 43 37.47 12.21 37.34
C ARG A 43 37.62 12.73 35.89
N ARG A 44 37.98 14.02 35.78
CA ARG A 44 38.31 14.79 34.57
C ARG A 44 39.83 14.95 34.56
N LEU A 45 40.48 14.94 33.40
CA LEU A 45 41.76 15.62 33.17
C LEU A 45 41.85 16.06 31.70
N ASP A 46 42.18 17.34 31.54
CA ASP A 46 42.57 18.03 30.30
C ASP A 46 44.00 17.64 29.89
N THR A 47 44.37 17.80 28.61
CA THR A 47 45.40 18.75 28.11
C THR A 47 45.86 18.46 26.68
N ASN A 48 45.85 19.53 25.87
CA ASN A 48 46.79 20.00 24.83
C ASN A 48 47.69 19.01 24.05
N TYR A 49 47.78 19.21 22.72
CA TYR A 49 49.01 19.69 22.06
C TYR A 49 48.78 20.25 20.64
N GLN A 50 49.63 21.20 20.26
CA GLN A 50 49.63 22.15 19.13
C GLN A 50 49.99 21.53 17.75
N LYS A 51 49.41 21.98 16.61
CA LYS A 51 49.87 23.00 15.59
C LYS A 51 51.11 22.53 14.76
N ILE A 52 51.13 22.57 13.41
CA ILE A 52 51.68 23.68 12.57
C ILE A 52 51.63 23.35 11.03
N SER A 53 51.43 24.42 10.20
CA SER A 53 51.83 24.75 8.78
C SER A 53 51.43 23.84 7.58
N THR A 54 50.74 24.25 6.50
CA THR A 54 50.85 25.31 5.44
C THR A 54 51.71 24.98 4.19
N LEU A 55 51.20 25.41 3.02
CA LEU A 55 51.80 25.60 1.66
C LEU A 55 51.62 24.42 0.67
N LYS A 56 51.47 24.58 -0.66
CA LYS A 56 50.96 25.63 -1.58
C LYS A 56 50.74 24.92 -2.94
N THR A 57 49.91 25.54 -3.76
CA THR A 57 49.64 25.37 -5.21
C THR A 57 50.84 25.02 -6.13
N SER A 58 50.60 24.23 -7.19
CA SER A 58 50.96 24.62 -8.57
C SER A 58 50.32 23.71 -9.65
N SER A 59 50.00 24.38 -10.75
CA SER A 59 49.40 23.95 -12.02
C SER A 59 50.39 23.28 -12.98
N GLY A 60 49.91 22.43 -13.89
CA GLY A 60 50.70 21.97 -15.04
C GLY A 60 49.90 21.14 -16.03
N THR A 61 49.67 21.71 -17.22
CA THR A 61 49.03 21.16 -18.41
C THR A 61 49.88 20.10 -19.13
N ARG A 62 49.23 19.11 -19.79
CA ARG A 62 49.64 18.61 -21.11
C ARG A 62 48.58 17.71 -21.78
N LEU A 63 48.26 18.07 -23.02
CA LEU A 63 47.49 17.36 -24.05
C LEU A 63 48.46 16.51 -24.91
N MET A 64 48.03 15.32 -25.35
CA MET A 64 48.31 14.63 -26.64
C MET A 64 47.32 13.44 -26.73
N SER A 65 46.26 13.47 -27.56
CA SER A 65 46.15 13.03 -28.97
C SER A 65 46.63 11.60 -29.28
N SER A 66 45.72 10.70 -29.66
CA SER A 66 45.91 9.72 -30.76
C SER A 66 44.67 8.83 -31.00
N VAL A 67 43.93 9.16 -32.07
CA VAL A 67 43.33 8.34 -33.15
C VAL A 67 42.66 6.97 -32.88
N CYS A 68 41.53 6.85 -33.59
CA CYS A 68 40.47 5.86 -33.74
C CYS A 68 40.85 4.40 -34.02
N SER A 69 39.92 3.49 -33.72
CA SER A 69 39.47 2.42 -34.64
C SER A 69 38.09 1.92 -34.21
N GLU A 70 37.12 1.95 -35.11
CA GLU A 70 35.90 1.16 -35.08
C GLU A 70 36.25 -0.29 -35.44
N ASP A 71 35.61 -1.27 -34.79
CA ASP A 71 35.03 -2.40 -35.50
C ASP A 71 34.06 -3.18 -34.61
N SER A 72 33.21 -3.93 -35.29
CA SER A 72 31.85 -4.26 -34.90
C SER A 72 31.67 -5.76 -34.59
N HIS A 73 30.46 -6.10 -34.09
CA HIS A 73 29.84 -7.43 -33.99
C HIS A 73 30.18 -8.30 -32.76
N GLY A 74 29.15 -8.53 -31.92
CA GLY A 74 29.19 -9.47 -30.81
C GLY A 74 27.98 -9.39 -29.89
N SER A 75 26.77 -9.67 -30.42
CA SER A 75 25.54 -9.74 -29.63
C SER A 75 25.60 -10.94 -28.68
N SER A 76 25.93 -10.69 -27.40
CA SER A 76 25.76 -11.66 -26.32
C SER A 76 24.72 -11.13 -25.34
N LYS A 77 23.52 -11.70 -25.43
CA LYS A 77 22.47 -11.62 -24.41
C LYS A 77 23.04 -12.12 -23.08
N LYS A 78 23.37 -11.21 -22.15
CA LYS A 78 23.56 -11.56 -20.74
C LYS A 78 22.28 -11.24 -19.98
N ILE A 79 21.54 -12.29 -19.68
CA ILE A 79 20.43 -12.30 -18.72
C ILE A 79 21.01 -11.93 -17.34
N LEU A 80 20.45 -10.92 -16.68
CA LEU A 80 20.83 -10.52 -15.32
C LEU A 80 19.75 -11.01 -14.32
N PRO A 81 20.11 -11.37 -13.07
CA PRO A 81 19.26 -12.14 -12.19
C PRO A 81 18.23 -11.27 -11.46
N GLU A 82 17.05 -11.85 -11.29
CA GLU A 82 15.80 -11.38 -10.65
C GLU A 82 16.00 -10.63 -9.32
N SER A 83 17.05 -10.98 -8.55
CA SER A 83 17.45 -10.35 -7.29
C SER A 83 17.83 -8.85 -7.41
N SER A 84 18.19 -8.37 -8.61
CA SER A 84 18.75 -7.02 -8.78
C SER A 84 17.67 -5.93 -8.89
N SER A 85 16.51 -6.24 -9.47
CA SER A 85 15.39 -5.30 -9.62
C SER A 85 14.76 -4.90 -8.27
N GLN A 86 14.64 -5.85 -7.34
CA GLN A 86 14.13 -5.60 -5.98
C GLN A 86 15.06 -4.67 -5.18
N LYS A 87 16.38 -4.93 -5.19
CA LYS A 87 17.39 -4.11 -4.49
C LYS A 87 17.41 -2.67 -4.99
N LEU A 88 17.14 -2.47 -6.28
CA LEU A 88 17.17 -1.16 -6.89
C LEU A 88 15.94 -0.31 -6.57
N CYS A 89 14.78 -0.94 -6.40
CA CYS A 89 13.56 -0.23 -5.97
C CYS A 89 13.69 0.26 -4.52
N SER A 90 14.25 -0.57 -3.62
CA SER A 90 14.60 -0.12 -2.27
C SER A 90 15.64 1.00 -2.28
N LEU A 91 16.60 0.96 -3.22
CA LEU A 91 17.65 1.97 -3.34
C LEU A 91 17.11 3.32 -3.85
N LYS A 92 16.18 3.30 -4.82
CA LYS A 92 15.53 4.52 -5.35
C LYS A 92 14.64 5.17 -4.29
N LEU A 93 13.88 4.37 -3.52
CA LEU A 93 13.10 4.86 -2.39
C LEU A 93 14.00 5.45 -1.30
N TRP A 94 15.08 4.77 -0.93
CA TRP A 94 16.06 5.27 0.04
C TRP A 94 16.73 6.57 -0.43
N ALA A 95 17.09 6.68 -1.71
CA ALA A 95 17.69 7.88 -2.27
C ALA A 95 16.75 9.09 -2.24
N GLN A 96 15.45 8.86 -2.51
CA GLN A 96 14.42 9.88 -2.35
C GLN A 96 14.23 10.28 -0.89
N GLU A 97 14.29 9.33 0.05
CA GLU A 97 14.25 9.59 1.50
C GLU A 97 15.49 10.35 2.02
N ASN A 98 16.61 10.31 1.29
CA ASN A 98 17.89 10.94 1.69
C ASN A 98 18.30 12.09 0.77
N ASP A 99 17.38 12.65 -0.01
CA ASP A 99 17.62 13.81 -0.87
C ASP A 99 18.69 13.65 -1.95
N ILE A 100 19.00 12.41 -2.33
CA ILE A 100 19.98 12.10 -3.35
C ILE A 100 19.31 12.25 -4.71
N SER A 101 19.86 13.12 -5.57
CA SER A 101 19.26 13.37 -6.87
C SER A 101 19.42 12.16 -7.79
N ALA A 102 18.54 12.06 -8.80
CA ALA A 102 18.64 11.00 -9.80
C ALA A 102 19.96 11.06 -10.58
N SER A 103 20.58 12.24 -10.72
CA SER A 103 21.92 12.38 -11.31
C SER A 103 23.00 11.86 -10.37
N ASP A 104 22.96 12.16 -9.07
CA ASP A 104 23.96 11.69 -8.10
C ASP A 104 23.90 10.16 -7.95
N LEU A 105 22.70 9.60 -7.98
CA LEU A 105 22.49 8.16 -8.04
C LEU A 105 23.04 7.54 -9.33
N ALA A 106 22.77 8.18 -10.47
CA ALA A 106 23.24 7.70 -11.77
C ALA A 106 24.76 7.84 -11.93
N GLU A 107 25.38 8.81 -11.25
CA GLU A 107 26.83 8.97 -11.14
C GLU A 107 27.42 7.87 -10.26
N ALA A 108 26.84 7.63 -9.08
CA ALA A 108 27.31 6.60 -8.14
C ALA A 108 27.19 5.16 -8.69
N TYR A 109 26.18 4.88 -9.52
CA TYR A 109 25.91 3.54 -10.06
C TYR A 109 26.00 3.45 -11.60
N GLY A 110 26.54 4.49 -12.25
CA GLY A 110 26.88 4.55 -13.67
C GLY A 110 25.73 4.34 -14.64
N GLY A 111 24.87 5.36 -14.88
CA GLY A 111 23.89 5.48 -15.99
C GLY A 111 22.75 4.44 -16.06
N LYS A 112 22.96 3.26 -15.50
CA LYS A 112 22.08 2.09 -15.44
C LYS A 112 20.81 2.41 -14.64
N LEU A 113 20.93 3.30 -13.65
CA LEU A 113 19.80 3.79 -12.87
C LEU A 113 18.86 4.70 -13.66
N GLN A 114 19.34 5.54 -14.59
CA GLN A 114 18.46 6.39 -15.40
C GLN A 114 17.54 5.57 -16.29
N ASN A 115 18.08 4.55 -16.97
CA ASN A 115 17.28 3.62 -17.77
C ASN A 115 16.20 2.92 -16.91
N ILE A 116 16.55 2.54 -15.68
CA ILE A 116 15.62 1.88 -14.75
C ILE A 116 14.62 2.87 -14.15
N ILE A 117 15.00 4.13 -13.94
CA ILE A 117 14.08 5.19 -13.51
C ILE A 117 13.00 5.41 -14.57
N THR A 118 13.37 5.38 -15.84
CA THR A 118 12.46 5.43 -16.98
C THR A 118 11.54 4.20 -17.03
N GLU A 119 12.07 2.99 -16.77
CA GLU A 119 11.24 1.76 -16.62
C GLU A 119 10.28 1.81 -15.41
N ILE A 120 10.59 2.58 -14.36
CA ILE A 120 9.72 2.74 -13.18
C ILE A 120 8.63 3.79 -13.38
N SER A 121 8.69 4.60 -14.44
CA SER A 121 7.64 5.58 -14.72
C SER A 121 6.29 4.90 -14.96
N ASP A 122 5.21 5.52 -14.50
CA ASP A 122 3.86 4.98 -14.70
C ASP A 122 3.45 5.08 -16.16
N VAL A 123 2.88 4.01 -16.68
CA VAL A 123 2.29 4.00 -18.02
C VAL A 123 0.78 3.91 -17.85
N ILE A 124 0.09 4.97 -18.29
CA ILE A 124 -1.35 5.07 -18.13
C ILE A 124 -2.02 4.05 -19.06
N ASN A 125 -2.97 3.29 -18.52
CA ASN A 125 -3.75 2.29 -19.27
C ASN A 125 -2.89 1.17 -19.89
N GLU A 126 -1.71 0.87 -19.33
CA GLU A 126 -0.81 -0.19 -19.82
C GLU A 126 -1.44 -1.58 -19.76
N GLY A 127 -2.40 -1.82 -18.86
CA GLY A 127 -2.87 -3.16 -18.52
C GLY A 127 -1.88 -3.82 -17.58
N LEU A 128 -1.62 -5.12 -17.75
CA LEU A 128 -0.63 -5.84 -16.96
C LEU A 128 0.79 -5.53 -17.45
N ARG A 129 1.69 -5.24 -16.52
CA ARG A 129 3.09 -4.96 -16.85
C ARG A 129 3.97 -6.22 -16.80
N ASP A 130 4.60 -6.56 -17.92
CA ASP A 130 5.30 -7.85 -18.14
C ASP A 130 6.65 -8.05 -17.42
N LYS A 131 7.11 -7.07 -16.63
CA LYS A 131 8.44 -7.10 -15.96
C LYS A 131 8.42 -6.61 -14.52
N VAL A 132 7.27 -6.70 -13.86
CA VAL A 132 7.12 -6.28 -12.46
C VAL A 132 6.77 -7.46 -11.59
N GLU A 133 7.60 -7.67 -10.58
CA GLU A 133 7.26 -8.60 -9.52
C GLU A 133 6.09 -8.07 -8.69
N ILE A 134 5.01 -8.86 -8.66
CA ILE A 134 3.78 -8.52 -7.95
C ILE A 134 3.97 -8.70 -6.44
N GLY A 135 4.65 -9.78 -6.03
CA GLY A 135 4.85 -10.13 -4.63
C GLY A 135 3.58 -10.60 -3.91
N LYS A 136 3.65 -10.65 -2.58
CA LYS A 136 2.57 -11.14 -1.68
C LYS A 136 1.49 -10.10 -1.39
N TYR A 137 1.85 -8.82 -1.40
CA TYR A 137 0.98 -7.70 -1.05
C TYR A 137 0.74 -6.86 -2.30
N VAL A 138 -0.52 -6.53 -2.54
CA VAL A 138 -0.93 -5.66 -3.64
C VAL A 138 -1.82 -4.54 -3.11
N GLY A 139 -1.56 -3.31 -3.56
CA GLY A 139 -2.39 -2.15 -3.29
C GLY A 139 -3.36 -1.96 -4.46
N ILE A 140 -4.63 -1.67 -4.19
CA ILE A 140 -5.63 -1.44 -5.23
C ILE A 140 -6.44 -0.18 -4.91
N ASP A 141 -6.80 0.54 -5.95
CA ASP A 141 -7.75 1.65 -5.91
C ASP A 141 -8.49 1.77 -7.24
N CYS A 142 -9.76 2.17 -7.19
CA CYS A 142 -10.64 2.33 -8.34
C CYS A 142 -11.19 3.75 -8.46
N GLU A 143 -11.29 4.22 -9.70
CA GLU A 143 -12.10 5.39 -10.04
C GLU A 143 -13.47 4.96 -10.58
N MET A 144 -14.50 5.72 -10.19
CA MET A 144 -15.88 5.42 -10.53
C MET A 144 -16.57 6.57 -11.26
N VAL A 145 -17.47 6.19 -12.16
CA VAL A 145 -18.45 7.09 -12.79
C VAL A 145 -19.87 6.68 -12.39
N GLY A 146 -20.82 7.60 -12.55
CA GLY A 146 -22.23 7.38 -12.29
C GLY A 146 -22.99 6.94 -13.54
N VAL A 147 -23.85 5.94 -13.38
CA VAL A 147 -24.77 5.45 -14.43
C VAL A 147 -26.22 5.44 -13.98
N GLY A 148 -27.12 5.56 -14.96
CA GLY A 148 -28.56 5.50 -14.78
C GLY A 148 -29.14 6.66 -13.98
N LYS A 149 -30.46 6.59 -13.71
CA LYS A 149 -31.21 7.67 -13.03
C LYS A 149 -30.85 7.85 -11.56
N LYS A 150 -30.28 6.84 -10.91
CA LYS A 150 -29.91 6.84 -9.48
C LYS A 150 -28.42 7.13 -9.22
N ASP A 151 -27.68 7.57 -10.24
CA ASP A 151 -26.24 7.87 -10.13
C ASP A 151 -25.41 6.72 -9.52
N ARG A 152 -25.69 5.47 -9.92
CA ARG A 152 -25.01 4.31 -9.35
C ARG A 152 -23.54 4.33 -9.80
N SER A 153 -22.63 4.15 -8.84
CA SER A 153 -21.20 4.01 -9.12
C SER A 153 -20.90 2.73 -9.90
N VAL A 154 -20.15 2.86 -10.99
CA VAL A 154 -19.55 1.75 -11.75
C VAL A 154 -18.08 2.03 -12.03
N LEU A 155 -17.31 0.97 -12.27
CA LEU A 155 -15.88 1.04 -12.50
C LEU A 155 -15.56 1.80 -13.80
N ALA A 156 -14.58 2.70 -13.73
CA ALA A 156 -14.06 3.43 -14.89
C ALA A 156 -12.53 3.41 -15.00
N ARG A 157 -11.82 3.21 -13.89
CA ARG A 157 -10.37 2.93 -13.88
C ARG A 157 -10.02 2.08 -12.67
N VAL A 158 -9.02 1.21 -12.81
CA VAL A 158 -8.45 0.47 -11.68
C VAL A 158 -6.93 0.48 -11.80
N SER A 159 -6.27 0.71 -10.67
CA SER A 159 -4.82 0.64 -10.55
C SER A 159 -4.42 -0.37 -9.49
N VAL A 160 -3.38 -1.16 -9.76
CA VAL A 160 -2.77 -2.10 -8.82
C VAL A 160 -1.28 -1.83 -8.71
N VAL A 161 -0.77 -1.78 -7.49
CA VAL A 161 0.65 -1.60 -7.19
C VAL A 161 1.17 -2.74 -6.33
N ASN A 162 2.46 -3.06 -6.44
CA ASN A 162 3.09 -4.02 -5.54
C ASN A 162 3.42 -3.42 -4.16
N PHE A 163 4.01 -4.22 -3.28
CA PHE A 163 4.43 -3.77 -1.95
C PHE A 163 5.34 -2.54 -1.96
N HIS A 164 6.16 -2.35 -2.99
CA HIS A 164 7.06 -1.20 -3.10
C HIS A 164 6.39 0.04 -3.71
N GLY A 165 5.14 -0.07 -4.14
CA GLY A 165 4.43 1.01 -4.83
C GLY A 165 4.72 1.07 -6.34
N ILE A 166 5.39 0.06 -6.93
CA ILE A 166 5.55 0.00 -8.38
C ILE A 166 4.21 -0.39 -9.01
N GLN A 167 3.83 0.29 -10.10
CA GLN A 167 2.64 -0.04 -10.89
C GLN A 167 2.77 -1.46 -11.46
N VAL A 168 1.80 -2.31 -11.12
CA VAL A 168 1.65 -3.67 -11.64
C VAL A 168 0.60 -3.70 -12.74
N TYR A 169 -0.47 -2.93 -12.55
CA TYR A 169 -1.59 -2.86 -13.46
C TYR A 169 -2.22 -1.47 -13.45
N ASP A 170 -2.61 -0.94 -14.60
CA ASP A 170 -3.49 0.23 -14.71
C ASP A 170 -4.33 0.12 -15.97
N SER A 171 -5.64 0.31 -15.84
CA SER A 171 -6.54 0.30 -17.00
C SER A 171 -7.73 1.21 -16.77
N PHE A 172 -8.06 2.00 -17.81
CA PHE A 172 -9.41 2.51 -17.99
C PHE A 172 -10.33 1.35 -18.37
N VAL A 173 -11.59 1.43 -17.93
CA VAL A 173 -12.57 0.36 -18.06
C VAL A 173 -13.82 0.91 -18.68
N LYS A 174 -14.30 0.24 -19.73
CA LYS A 174 -15.54 0.60 -20.42
C LYS A 174 -16.74 0.23 -19.55
N PRO A 175 -17.55 1.21 -19.10
CA PRO A 175 -18.77 0.92 -18.37
C PRO A 175 -19.77 0.18 -19.27
N ILE A 176 -20.46 -0.80 -18.70
CA ILE A 176 -21.48 -1.60 -19.42
C ILE A 176 -22.71 -0.74 -19.75
N GLU A 177 -23.02 0.23 -18.88
CA GLU A 177 -24.16 1.12 -18.97
C GLU A 177 -23.73 2.52 -19.39
N PHE A 178 -24.66 3.28 -19.96
CA PHE A 178 -24.40 4.66 -20.35
C PHE A 178 -24.08 5.54 -19.14
N VAL A 179 -22.96 6.26 -19.23
CA VAL A 179 -22.48 7.18 -18.20
C VAL A 179 -23.35 8.42 -18.17
N THR A 180 -24.05 8.64 -17.05
CA THR A 180 -24.88 9.82 -16.81
C THR A 180 -24.14 10.90 -16.03
N ASN A 181 -23.13 10.53 -15.25
CA ASN A 181 -22.32 11.44 -14.46
C ASN A 181 -20.85 11.01 -14.45
N TRP A 182 -19.99 11.79 -15.09
CA TRP A 182 -18.56 11.47 -15.19
C TRP A 182 -17.78 11.65 -13.90
N ARG A 183 -18.28 12.49 -12.99
CA ARG A 183 -17.57 12.87 -11.75
C ARG A 183 -16.14 13.37 -12.00
N THR A 184 -15.86 13.91 -13.19
CA THR A 184 -14.50 14.23 -13.68
C THR A 184 -13.69 15.12 -12.74
N LYS A 185 -14.35 16.02 -12.01
CA LYS A 185 -13.68 16.88 -11.00
C LYS A 185 -13.03 16.07 -9.87
N ILE A 186 -13.58 14.89 -9.59
CA ILE A 186 -13.12 13.97 -8.56
C ILE A 186 -12.34 12.83 -9.21
N SER A 187 -12.94 12.08 -10.13
CA SER A 187 -12.36 10.83 -10.66
C SER A 187 -11.27 11.02 -11.71
N GLY A 188 -11.13 12.22 -12.28
CA GLY A 188 -10.28 12.47 -13.45
C GLY A 188 -10.73 11.75 -14.74
N ILE A 189 -11.87 11.03 -14.71
CA ILE A 189 -12.39 10.30 -15.87
C ILE A 189 -13.15 11.23 -16.79
N SER A 190 -12.85 11.14 -18.08
CA SER A 190 -13.54 11.86 -19.15
C SER A 190 -13.93 10.93 -20.29
N ALA A 191 -14.79 11.40 -21.20
CA ALA A 191 -15.15 10.64 -22.39
C ALA A 191 -13.94 10.30 -23.27
N SER A 192 -12.89 11.14 -23.28
CA SER A 192 -11.65 10.83 -24.00
C SER A 192 -10.85 9.71 -23.34
N SER A 193 -10.83 9.66 -22.01
CA SER A 193 -10.18 8.57 -21.24
C SER A 193 -10.76 7.21 -21.62
N LEU A 194 -12.06 7.14 -21.91
CA LEU A 194 -12.73 5.88 -22.24
C LEU A 194 -12.61 5.44 -23.70
N ARG A 195 -12.05 6.26 -24.59
CA ARG A 195 -11.84 5.86 -26.01
C ARG A 195 -10.88 4.69 -26.15
N THR A 196 -9.93 4.57 -25.24
CA THR A 196 -8.91 3.51 -25.20
C THR A 196 -9.16 2.53 -24.05
N ALA A 197 -10.33 2.57 -23.42
CA ALA A 197 -10.66 1.70 -22.30
C ALA A 197 -10.85 0.25 -22.74
N ARG A 198 -10.41 -0.68 -21.88
CA ARG A 198 -10.61 -2.12 -22.06
C ARG A 198 -12.01 -2.53 -21.63
N ASP A 199 -12.44 -3.69 -22.10
CA ASP A 199 -13.72 -4.25 -21.70
C ASP A 199 -13.71 -4.67 -20.22
N PHE A 200 -14.83 -4.42 -19.53
CA PHE A 200 -14.97 -4.72 -18.11
C PHE A 200 -14.60 -6.17 -17.75
N LYS A 201 -14.99 -7.15 -18.59
CA LYS A 201 -14.73 -8.57 -18.33
C LYS A 201 -13.24 -8.93 -18.40
N GLU A 202 -12.50 -8.31 -19.31
CA GLU A 202 -11.05 -8.49 -19.43
C GLU A 202 -10.36 -7.97 -18.18
N VAL A 203 -10.62 -6.71 -17.83
CA VAL A 203 -10.03 -6.05 -16.66
C VAL A 203 -10.40 -6.78 -15.37
N GLN A 204 -11.66 -7.19 -15.22
CA GLN A 204 -12.11 -7.95 -14.06
C GLN A 204 -11.33 -9.26 -13.91
N LYS A 205 -11.11 -9.99 -15.01
CA LYS A 205 -10.37 -11.26 -15.01
C LYS A 205 -8.90 -11.05 -14.62
N ASP A 206 -8.28 -9.99 -15.14
CA ASP A 206 -6.89 -9.67 -14.84
C ASP A 206 -6.72 -9.28 -13.38
N VAL A 207 -7.57 -8.36 -12.88
CA VAL A 207 -7.56 -7.95 -11.47
C VAL A 207 -7.87 -9.13 -10.55
N ALA A 208 -8.84 -9.99 -10.89
CA ALA A 208 -9.13 -11.20 -10.12
C ALA A 208 -7.92 -12.13 -10.02
N SER A 209 -7.17 -12.28 -11.11
CA SER A 209 -5.95 -13.10 -11.16
C SER A 209 -4.82 -12.47 -10.33
N LEU A 210 -4.70 -11.14 -10.37
CA LEU A 210 -3.72 -10.38 -9.59
C LEU A 210 -3.97 -10.50 -8.09
N ILE A 211 -5.22 -10.39 -7.63
CA ILE A 211 -5.52 -10.43 -6.19
C ILE A 211 -5.64 -11.85 -5.62
N LYS A 212 -5.72 -12.87 -6.47
CA LYS A 212 -5.86 -14.27 -6.04
C LYS A 212 -4.66 -14.68 -5.18
N ASP A 213 -4.96 -15.31 -4.04
CA ASP A 213 -3.98 -15.82 -3.07
C ASP A 213 -2.97 -14.78 -2.55
N ARG A 214 -3.32 -13.49 -2.63
CA ARG A 214 -2.50 -12.36 -2.15
C ARG A 214 -3.23 -11.56 -1.09
N ILE A 215 -2.46 -10.74 -0.37
CA ILE A 215 -3.02 -9.80 0.60
C ILE A 215 -3.32 -8.49 -0.12
N VAL A 216 -4.59 -8.10 -0.16
CA VAL A 216 -5.05 -6.86 -0.79
C VAL A 216 -5.11 -5.73 0.24
N VAL A 217 -4.44 -4.64 -0.10
CA VAL A 217 -4.38 -3.41 0.69
C VAL A 217 -5.14 -2.30 -0.05
N GLY A 218 -5.94 -1.52 0.65
CA GLY A 218 -6.73 -0.43 0.06
C GLY A 218 -7.38 0.45 1.11
N HIS A 219 -8.18 1.42 0.68
CA HIS A 219 -8.89 2.33 1.56
C HIS A 219 -10.39 2.27 1.27
N ALA A 220 -11.18 1.76 2.23
CA ALA A 220 -12.62 1.50 2.05
C ALA A 220 -12.91 0.51 0.91
N LEU A 221 -12.13 -0.58 0.85
CA LEU A 221 -12.08 -1.59 -0.22
C LEU A 221 -13.42 -2.23 -0.59
N TRP A 222 -14.41 -2.14 0.29
CA TRP A 222 -15.76 -2.60 -0.03
C TRP A 222 -16.33 -1.89 -1.26
N ASN A 223 -16.01 -0.61 -1.46
CA ASN A 223 -16.45 0.15 -2.62
C ASN A 223 -15.81 -0.38 -3.92
N ASP A 224 -14.49 -0.60 -3.90
CA ASP A 224 -13.71 -1.13 -5.02
C ASP A 224 -14.20 -2.53 -5.43
N PHE A 225 -14.29 -3.44 -4.47
CA PHE A 225 -14.74 -4.81 -4.73
C PHE A 225 -16.17 -4.86 -5.26
N LYS A 226 -17.05 -3.95 -4.80
CA LYS A 226 -18.42 -3.84 -5.28
C LYS A 226 -18.47 -3.44 -6.76
N VAL A 227 -17.68 -2.45 -7.19
CA VAL A 227 -17.67 -2.01 -8.60
C VAL A 227 -16.91 -2.94 -9.52
N LEU A 228 -15.88 -3.63 -9.00
CA LEU A 228 -15.20 -4.73 -9.68
C LEU A 228 -16.05 -6.01 -9.77
N GLN A 229 -17.16 -6.09 -9.01
CA GLN A 229 -17.96 -7.29 -8.82
C GLN A 229 -17.11 -8.51 -8.40
N LEU A 230 -16.12 -8.26 -7.54
CA LEU A 230 -15.23 -9.27 -6.99
C LEU A 230 -15.47 -9.44 -5.49
N SER A 231 -15.06 -10.58 -4.96
CA SER A 231 -14.97 -10.78 -3.52
C SER A 231 -13.55 -11.21 -3.18
N HIS A 232 -13.08 -10.79 -2.00
CA HIS A 232 -11.77 -11.17 -1.51
C HIS A 232 -11.91 -11.66 -0.06
N PRO A 233 -11.18 -12.71 0.36
CA PRO A 233 -11.26 -13.19 1.73
C PRO A 233 -10.94 -12.07 2.70
N ARG A 234 -11.84 -11.80 3.66
CA ARG A 234 -11.61 -10.79 4.72
C ARG A 234 -10.31 -11.03 5.48
N ARG A 235 -9.86 -12.29 5.46
CA ARG A 235 -8.64 -12.75 6.08
C ARG A 235 -7.38 -12.19 5.34
N ASP A 236 -7.49 -11.99 4.05
CA ASP A 236 -6.39 -11.53 3.19
C ASP A 236 -6.59 -10.04 2.80
N THR A 237 -7.56 -9.35 3.42
CA THR A 237 -7.78 -7.90 3.25
C THR A 237 -7.08 -7.09 4.34
N ARG A 238 -6.49 -5.95 3.96
CA ARG A 238 -5.95 -4.91 4.86
C ARG A 238 -6.51 -3.56 4.44
N ASP A 239 -7.62 -3.17 5.05
CA ASP A 239 -8.30 -1.91 4.74
C ASP A 239 -7.83 -0.81 5.72
N THR A 240 -7.18 0.22 5.17
CA THR A 240 -6.64 1.34 5.95
C THR A 240 -7.72 2.19 6.60
N SER A 241 -8.92 2.25 6.04
CA SER A 241 -10.05 2.95 6.67
C SER A 241 -10.52 2.28 7.97
N SER A 242 -10.15 1.00 8.19
CA SER A 242 -10.69 0.17 9.27
C SER A 242 -9.75 -0.07 10.46
N LEU A 243 -8.51 0.43 10.38
CA LEU A 243 -7.52 0.25 11.44
C LEU A 243 -7.90 1.09 12.66
N SER A 244 -7.98 0.45 13.84
CA SER A 244 -8.46 1.11 15.06
C SER A 244 -7.61 2.32 15.46
N VAL A 245 -6.29 2.23 15.35
CA VAL A 245 -5.34 3.29 15.68
C VAL A 245 -5.61 4.57 14.90
N PHE A 246 -6.11 4.47 13.67
CA PHE A 246 -6.35 5.65 12.83
C PHE A 246 -7.57 6.48 13.24
N ARG A 247 -8.44 5.94 14.11
CA ARG A 247 -9.55 6.70 14.70
C ARG A 247 -9.08 7.87 15.56
N GLN A 248 -7.81 7.91 15.95
CA GLN A 248 -7.25 9.08 16.65
C GLN A 248 -7.19 10.34 15.78
N TYR A 249 -7.24 10.20 14.44
CA TYR A 249 -7.11 11.32 13.51
C TYR A 249 -8.44 11.99 13.16
N SER A 250 -9.59 11.35 13.43
CA SER A 250 -10.91 11.85 13.05
C SER A 250 -11.99 11.27 13.96
N HIS A 251 -13.09 12.01 14.18
CA HIS A 251 -14.28 11.54 14.91
C HIS A 251 -15.09 10.46 14.18
N GLY A 252 -14.48 9.73 13.26
CA GLY A 252 -15.09 8.73 12.40
C GLY A 252 -14.04 7.92 11.64
N THR A 253 -14.39 7.45 10.46
CA THR A 253 -13.43 6.84 9.53
C THR A 253 -12.61 7.95 8.87
N PRO A 254 -11.29 8.04 9.11
CA PRO A 254 -10.46 9.07 8.49
C PRO A 254 -10.37 8.84 6.98
N SER A 255 -10.32 9.93 6.20
CA SER A 255 -10.12 9.85 4.75
C SER A 255 -8.68 9.47 4.40
N LEU A 256 -8.48 8.90 3.21
CA LEU A 256 -7.13 8.61 2.72
C LEU A 256 -6.27 9.87 2.66
N LYS A 257 -6.84 11.00 2.19
CA LYS A 257 -6.17 12.32 2.18
C LYS A 257 -5.63 12.72 3.55
N LEU A 258 -6.47 12.61 4.59
CA LEU A 258 -6.06 12.93 5.95
C LEU A 258 -4.96 11.99 6.46
N LEU A 259 -5.07 10.69 6.18
CA LEU A 259 -4.05 9.72 6.57
C LEU A 259 -2.72 9.96 5.83
N ALA A 260 -2.76 10.24 4.54
CA ALA A 260 -1.58 10.57 3.75
C ALA A 260 -0.88 11.82 4.31
N GLU A 261 -1.65 12.86 4.63
CA GLU A 261 -1.10 14.08 5.23
C GLU A 261 -0.49 13.80 6.61
N LYS A 262 -1.22 13.14 7.52
CA LYS A 262 -0.77 12.94 8.92
C LYS A 262 0.31 11.88 9.10
N ILE A 263 0.31 10.83 8.27
CA ILE A 263 1.22 9.69 8.42
C ILE A 263 2.43 9.81 7.49
N LEU A 264 2.20 10.19 6.24
CA LEU A 264 3.24 10.26 5.22
C LEU A 264 3.77 11.69 5.01
N GLY A 265 3.08 12.72 5.51
CA GLY A 265 3.47 14.12 5.30
C GLY A 265 3.23 14.59 3.86
N VAL A 266 2.32 13.95 3.14
CA VAL A 266 2.06 14.22 1.73
C VAL A 266 0.61 14.64 1.50
N GLU A 267 0.42 15.64 0.65
CA GLU A 267 -0.89 16.03 0.19
C GLU A 267 -1.21 15.32 -1.13
N ILE A 268 -2.27 14.52 -1.11
CA ILE A 268 -2.83 13.85 -2.29
C ILE A 268 -4.23 14.41 -2.57
N GLN A 269 -4.79 14.09 -3.73
CA GLN A 269 -6.15 14.49 -4.11
C GLN A 269 -6.30 16.03 -4.07
N ASN A 270 -5.27 16.75 -4.52
CA ASN A 270 -5.29 18.19 -4.75
C ASN A 270 -5.79 18.44 -6.17
N GLY A 271 -7.10 18.27 -6.37
CA GLY A 271 -7.77 18.30 -7.66
C GLY A 271 -8.40 16.95 -8.00
N GLN A 272 -8.14 16.46 -9.20
CA GLN A 272 -8.59 15.13 -9.63
C GLN A 272 -7.80 14.05 -8.89
N HIS A 273 -8.47 12.94 -8.59
CA HIS A 273 -7.89 11.76 -8.00
C HIS A 273 -7.10 10.99 -9.05
N SER A 274 -6.12 10.23 -8.55
CA SER A 274 -5.33 9.31 -9.35
C SER A 274 -5.29 7.98 -8.61
N SER A 275 -6.04 7.00 -9.08
CA SER A 275 -5.99 5.64 -8.51
C SER A 275 -4.57 5.06 -8.32
N ILE A 276 -3.58 5.41 -9.16
CA ILE A 276 -2.19 4.99 -8.94
C ILE A 276 -1.61 5.63 -7.67
N GLU A 277 -1.82 6.94 -7.51
CA GLU A 277 -1.36 7.70 -6.33
C GLU A 277 -2.04 7.20 -5.06
N ASP A 278 -3.35 6.97 -5.11
CA ASP A 278 -4.15 6.54 -3.97
C ASP A 278 -3.81 5.10 -3.54
N ALA A 279 -3.60 4.19 -4.51
CA ALA A 279 -3.12 2.84 -4.24
C ALA A 279 -1.72 2.84 -3.58
N ARG A 280 -0.83 3.73 -4.01
CA ARG A 280 0.50 3.91 -3.41
C ARG A 280 0.43 4.47 -1.99
N ALA A 281 -0.31 5.56 -1.80
CA ALA A 281 -0.48 6.20 -0.49
C ALA A 281 -0.99 5.17 0.52
N THR A 282 -2.00 4.39 0.12
CA THR A 282 -2.53 3.30 0.94
C THR A 282 -1.47 2.22 1.24
N MET A 283 -0.72 1.76 0.24
CA MET A 283 0.33 0.75 0.45
C MET A 283 1.43 1.26 1.40
N PHE A 284 1.82 2.53 1.30
CA PHE A 284 2.82 3.13 2.18
C PHE A 284 2.32 3.31 3.61
N ILE A 285 1.06 3.74 3.81
CA ILE A 285 0.42 3.76 5.12
C ILE A 285 0.41 2.35 5.73
N PHE A 286 0.03 1.34 4.95
CA PHE A 286 0.04 -0.06 5.40
C PHE A 286 1.44 -0.51 5.81
N ARG A 287 2.48 -0.21 5.02
CA ARG A 287 3.87 -0.56 5.35
C ARG A 287 4.30 0.03 6.69
N ARG A 288 4.00 1.31 6.92
CA ARG A 288 4.36 2.01 8.16
C ARG A 288 3.69 1.40 9.39
N TYR A 289 2.46 0.90 9.24
CA TYR A 289 1.66 0.31 10.31
C TYR A 289 1.48 -1.20 10.19
N LYS A 290 2.34 -1.90 9.43
CA LYS A 290 2.14 -3.31 9.10
C LYS A 290 2.02 -4.20 10.35
N SER A 291 2.85 -3.94 11.36
CA SER A 291 2.81 -4.65 12.64
C SER A 291 1.48 -4.45 13.37
N ALA A 292 0.93 -3.23 13.37
CA ALA A 292 -0.37 -2.93 13.97
C ALA A 292 -1.51 -3.61 13.20
N PHE A 293 -1.47 -3.59 11.87
CA PHE A 293 -2.41 -4.35 11.04
C PHE A 293 -2.37 -5.84 11.35
N ASP A 294 -1.19 -6.44 11.36
CA ASP A 294 -1.02 -7.87 11.60
C ASP A 294 -1.48 -8.25 13.02
N ALA A 295 -1.17 -7.43 14.03
CA ALA A 295 -1.62 -7.66 15.40
C ALA A 295 -3.16 -7.56 15.56
N GLU A 296 -3.76 -6.48 15.07
CA GLU A 296 -5.22 -6.30 15.15
C GLU A 296 -5.96 -7.38 14.36
N TYR A 297 -5.42 -7.74 13.20
CA TYR A 297 -5.94 -8.80 12.36
C TYR A 297 -5.86 -10.17 13.06
N LEU A 298 -4.69 -10.53 13.60
CA LEU A 298 -4.51 -11.78 14.33
C LEU A 298 -5.49 -11.85 15.50
N ASN A 299 -5.70 -10.76 16.22
CA ASN A 299 -6.67 -10.70 17.32
C ASN A 299 -8.12 -10.91 16.84
N ARG A 300 -8.53 -10.32 15.72
CA ARG A 300 -9.89 -10.47 15.16
C ARG A 300 -10.16 -11.90 14.68
N PHE A 301 -9.20 -12.53 13.98
CA PHE A 301 -9.44 -13.83 13.34
C PHE A 301 -9.01 -15.05 14.19
N SER A 302 -8.01 -14.92 15.06
CA SER A 302 -7.63 -16.00 16.00
C SER A 302 -8.72 -16.27 17.03
N LYS A 303 -9.38 -15.22 17.55
CA LYS A 303 -10.55 -15.35 18.45
C LYS A 303 -11.70 -16.10 17.80
N LYS A 304 -11.98 -15.82 16.52
CA LYS A 304 -13.05 -16.48 15.77
C LYS A 304 -12.80 -17.98 15.56
N LYS A 305 -11.54 -18.39 15.35
CA LYS A 305 -11.12 -19.80 15.25
C LYS A 305 -11.23 -20.54 16.60
N ARG A 306 -11.03 -19.86 17.73
CA ARG A 306 -11.21 -20.44 19.06
C ARG A 306 -12.69 -20.63 19.39
N MET A 307 -13.53 -19.64 19.09
CA MET A 307 -14.98 -19.72 19.33
C MET A 307 -15.70 -20.78 18.47
N SER A 308 -15.28 -20.97 17.21
CA SER A 308 -15.87 -22.03 16.36
C SER A 308 -15.46 -23.46 16.75
N ARG A 309 -14.31 -23.62 17.42
CA ARG A 309 -13.86 -24.92 17.97
C ARG A 309 -14.49 -25.25 19.32
N SER A 310 -14.92 -24.26 20.10
CA SER A 310 -15.62 -24.50 21.36
C SER A 310 -17.09 -24.89 21.16
N THR A 311 -17.76 -24.35 20.14
CA THR A 311 -19.17 -24.69 19.83
C THR A 311 -19.34 -26.04 19.14
N SER A 312 -18.28 -26.59 18.52
CA SER A 312 -18.29 -27.95 17.94
C SER A 312 -17.96 -29.04 18.96
N LYS A 313 -17.56 -28.70 20.19
CA LYS A 313 -17.18 -29.65 21.25
C LYS A 313 -18.26 -29.88 22.31
N SER A 314 -19.43 -29.23 22.20
CA SER A 314 -20.57 -29.40 23.12
C SER A 314 -21.67 -30.34 22.61
N GLY A 315 -21.43 -31.08 21.52
CA GLY A 315 -22.36 -32.02 20.90
C GLY A 315 -22.00 -33.50 21.10
N SER A 316 -21.47 -33.90 22.26
CA SER A 316 -21.29 -35.32 22.58
C SER A 316 -21.15 -35.53 24.09
N LYS A 317 -22.28 -35.71 24.80
CA LYS A 317 -22.31 -36.41 26.09
C LYS A 317 -23.71 -37.01 26.36
N THR A 318 -23.78 -38.32 26.12
CA THR A 318 -24.46 -39.36 26.91
C THR A 318 -25.96 -39.24 27.20
N LYS A 319 -26.76 -40.05 26.48
CA LYS A 319 -28.03 -40.62 26.97
C LYS A 319 -27.73 -41.56 28.14
N SER A 320 -28.09 -41.17 29.36
CA SER A 320 -28.19 -42.07 30.50
C SER A 320 -29.62 -42.61 30.61
N ASN A 321 -29.72 -43.92 30.63
CA ASN A 321 -30.93 -44.73 30.76
C ASN A 321 -31.29 -44.85 32.25
N SER A 322 -32.49 -44.46 32.65
CA SER A 322 -33.04 -44.84 33.97
C SER A 322 -34.50 -45.26 33.85
N LYS A 323 -34.71 -46.57 34.03
CA LYS A 323 -36.00 -47.21 34.31
C LYS A 323 -36.44 -46.81 35.72
N SER A 324 -37.70 -46.42 35.87
CA SER A 324 -38.45 -46.62 37.12
C SER A 324 -39.86 -47.10 36.81
N LYS A 325 -40.23 -48.22 37.43
CA LYS A 325 -41.56 -48.81 37.47
C LYS A 325 -42.44 -47.99 38.42
N SER A 326 -43.68 -47.72 38.04
CA SER A 326 -44.82 -47.76 38.96
C SER A 326 -46.10 -48.11 38.18
N GLN A 327 -46.74 -49.20 38.60
CA GLN A 327 -48.11 -49.56 38.25
C GLN A 327 -49.07 -48.69 39.08
N SER A 328 -50.18 -48.23 38.50
CA SER A 328 -51.51 -48.69 38.92
C SER A 328 -52.67 -47.93 38.24
N LYS A 329 -53.61 -48.76 37.75
CA LYS A 329 -55.08 -48.62 37.75
C LYS A 329 -55.79 -47.65 36.80
N SER A 330 -56.62 -48.28 35.96
CA SER A 330 -58.02 -47.99 35.57
C SER A 330 -58.36 -46.58 35.09
N SER A 331 -59.14 -46.35 34.03
CA SER A 331 -60.36 -47.05 33.61
C SER A 331 -60.75 -46.55 32.21
N SER A 332 -61.35 -47.43 31.39
CA SER A 332 -62.67 -47.23 30.73
C SER A 332 -62.87 -45.92 29.95
N ILE A 333 -63.08 -45.83 28.63
CA ILE A 333 -64.24 -46.26 27.81
C ILE A 333 -64.02 -45.56 26.45
N ILE A 334 -63.82 -46.27 25.34
CA ILE A 334 -64.82 -46.75 24.37
C ILE A 334 -65.34 -45.66 23.39
N LYS A 335 -65.12 -45.97 22.10
CA LYS A 335 -65.88 -45.64 20.87
C LYS A 335 -65.71 -44.22 20.30
N SER A 336 -65.04 -44.08 19.15
CA SER A 336 -65.45 -44.44 17.78
C SER A 336 -66.50 -43.50 17.20
N LYS A 337 -66.14 -42.83 16.10
CA LYS A 337 -66.88 -42.62 14.83
C LYS A 337 -66.39 -41.31 14.19
N VAL A 338 -65.73 -41.33 13.02
CA VAL A 338 -66.20 -41.68 11.65
C VAL A 338 -66.49 -40.40 10.88
N LEU A 339 -65.95 -40.36 9.64
CA LEU A 339 -66.22 -39.46 8.50
C LEU A 339 -65.77 -38.01 8.70
N SER A 340 -65.12 -37.34 7.75
CA SER A 340 -64.89 -37.56 6.31
C SER A 340 -63.58 -36.91 5.89
#